data_AF-A0AAV5BF03-F1
#
_entry.id   AF-A0AAV5BF03-F1
#
_cell.length_a   1.000
_cell.length_b   1.000
_cell.length_c   1.000
_cell.angle_alpha   90.00
_cell.angle_beta   90.00
_cell.angle_gamma   90.00
#
_symmetry.space_group_name_H-M   'P 1'
#
loop_
_entity.id
_entity.type
_entity.pdbx_description
1 polymer ?
#
loop_
_entity_poly.entity_id
_entity_poly.type
_entity_poly.pdbx_seq_one_letter_code
_entity_poly.pdbx_strand_id
1 'polypeptide(L)'
;MSAKKIGRGVKAALLAVLVIVLCGCTTSKSLYLETDRNDRIRITLDTTDGHDMRYVDNLLRISYEGRDELEGVIVSGEGYEDFLDRLREDYSFRKESEPFSYEWCEQDGETVFLCPISPQRAGMILSSASPFESIRPVVEKLSFSIYE
;
A
#
# COMPACT_ATOMS: atom_id res chain seq x y z
N MET A 1 14.86 -23.91 26.11
CA MET A 1 14.87 -23.50 24.69
C MET A 1 14.81 -21.98 24.65
N SER A 2 15.84 -21.35 24.10
CA SER A 2 16.09 -19.92 24.22
C SER A 2 15.38 -19.14 23.11
N ALA A 3 14.52 -18.19 23.48
CA ALA A 3 13.89 -17.25 22.56
C ALA A 3 14.96 -16.38 21.89
N LYS A 4 15.07 -16.48 20.57
CA LYS A 4 16.01 -15.68 19.78
C LYS A 4 15.36 -14.32 19.52
N LYS A 5 15.75 -13.31 20.32
CA LYS A 5 15.50 -11.89 20.02
C LYS A 5 16.10 -11.56 18.66
N ILE A 6 15.26 -11.32 17.66
CA ILE A 6 15.69 -10.77 16.37
C ILE A 6 15.71 -9.26 16.53
N GLY A 7 16.80 -8.75 17.10
CA GLY A 7 17.17 -7.35 17.02
C GLY A 7 18.46 -7.27 16.22
N ARG A 8 18.38 -6.81 14.96
CA ARG A 8 19.49 -6.17 14.23
C ARG A 8 19.05 -5.71 12.84
N GLY A 9 18.72 -4.42 12.77
CA GLY A 9 19.13 -3.53 11.67
C GLY A 9 18.57 -3.80 10.29
N VAL A 10 17.28 -3.53 10.08
CA VAL A 10 16.80 -3.11 8.75
C VAL A 10 17.17 -1.63 8.63
N LYS A 11 18.19 -1.31 7.83
CA LYS A 11 18.42 0.07 7.38
C LYS A 11 17.30 0.41 6.39
N ALA A 12 16.14 0.81 6.90
CA ALA A 12 15.09 1.40 6.08
C ALA A 12 15.68 2.66 5.44
N ALA A 13 15.91 2.64 4.13
CA ALA A 13 16.29 3.82 3.39
C ALA A 13 15.14 4.84 3.53
N LEU A 14 15.41 5.99 4.15
CA LEU A 14 14.43 7.06 4.29
C LEU A 14 14.06 7.59 2.90
N LEU A 15 12.86 7.27 2.44
CA LEU A 15 12.25 7.88 1.25
C LEU A 15 11.88 9.33 1.59
N ALA A 16 12.37 10.32 0.83
CA ALA A 16 11.99 11.71 1.00
C ALA A 16 10.73 11.98 0.17
N VAL A 17 9.58 12.21 0.83
CA VAL A 17 8.28 12.40 0.18
C VAL A 17 7.83 13.86 0.24
N LEU A 18 7.60 14.48 -0.92
CA LEU A 18 6.97 15.80 -1.03
C LEU A 18 5.45 15.64 -1.19
N VAL A 19 4.67 16.04 -0.17
CA VAL A 19 3.20 15.96 -0.20
C VAL A 19 2.61 17.29 -0.67
N ILE A 20 1.94 17.31 -1.82
CA ILE A 20 1.14 18.45 -2.29
C ILE A 20 -0.34 18.07 -2.19
N VAL A 21 -1.09 18.70 -1.26
CA VAL A 21 -2.55 18.51 -1.10
C VAL A 21 -3.27 19.68 -1.76
N LEU A 22 -4.00 19.43 -2.85
CA LEU A 22 -4.91 20.41 -3.46
C LEU A 22 -6.33 20.16 -2.92
N CYS A 23 -6.79 21.00 -1.99
CA CYS A 23 -8.17 20.97 -1.47
C CYS A 23 -9.11 21.73 -2.42
N GLY A 24 -9.71 21.03 -3.38
CA GLY A 24 -10.95 21.44 -4.04
C GLY A 24 -12.09 20.50 -3.60
N CYS A 25 -13.36 20.88 -3.81
CA CYS A 25 -14.49 19.95 -3.72
C CYS A 25 -14.40 18.93 -4.87
N THR A 26 -13.47 17.99 -4.77
CA THR A 26 -13.25 16.94 -5.75
C THR A 26 -13.69 15.62 -5.14
N THR A 27 -14.33 14.77 -5.94
CA THR A 27 -14.70 13.40 -5.56
C THR A 27 -13.52 12.43 -5.60
N SER A 28 -12.30 12.97 -5.61
CA SER A 28 -11.08 12.20 -5.57
C SER A 28 -9.97 12.98 -4.88
N LYS A 29 -9.03 12.24 -4.29
CA LYS A 29 -7.80 12.75 -3.71
C LYS A 29 -6.62 12.03 -4.33
N SER A 30 -5.62 12.79 -4.76
CA SER A 30 -4.37 12.23 -5.30
C SER A 30 -3.19 12.54 -4.38
N LEU A 31 -2.30 11.57 -4.25
CA LEU A 31 -0.99 11.67 -3.60
C LEU A 31 0.07 11.39 -4.66
N TYR A 32 1.11 12.22 -4.70
CA TYR A 32 2.25 12.04 -5.58
C TYR A 32 3.48 11.72 -4.74
N LEU A 33 4.19 10.67 -5.12
CA LEU A 33 5.34 10.15 -4.41
C LEU A 33 6.49 10.03 -5.40
N GLU A 34 7.63 10.63 -5.06
CA GLU A 34 8.85 10.53 -5.85
C GLU A 34 9.77 9.50 -5.20
N THR A 35 10.25 8.53 -5.98
CA THR A 35 11.24 7.55 -5.51
C THR A 35 12.65 8.12 -5.66
N ASP A 36 13.62 7.46 -5.03
CA ASP A 36 15.05 7.75 -5.18
C ASP A 36 15.57 7.55 -6.62
N ARG A 37 14.82 6.82 -7.46
CA ARG A 37 15.09 6.61 -8.90
C ARG A 37 14.36 7.63 -9.79
N ASN A 38 13.85 8.72 -9.22
CA ASN A 38 13.03 9.74 -9.89
C ASN A 38 11.71 9.20 -10.48
N ASP A 39 11.22 8.04 -10.04
CA ASP A 39 9.87 7.62 -10.42
C ASP A 39 8.84 8.49 -9.72
N ARG A 40 7.83 8.96 -10.45
CA ARG A 40 6.67 9.62 -9.85
C ARG A 40 5.48 8.68 -9.84
N ILE A 41 5.14 8.19 -8.66
CA ILE A 41 3.95 7.38 -8.41
C ILE A 41 2.81 8.31 -8.00
N ARG A 42 1.71 8.26 -8.74
CA ARG A 42 0.45 8.87 -8.35
C ARG A 42 -0.49 7.79 -7.81
N ILE A 43 -0.93 7.98 -6.57
CA ILE A 43 -1.98 7.20 -5.93
C ILE A 43 -3.23 8.06 -5.92
N THR A 44 -4.35 7.54 -6.38
CA THR A 44 -5.63 8.25 -6.36
C THR A 44 -6.68 7.42 -5.65
N LEU A 45 -7.43 8.06 -4.76
CA LEU A 45 -8.57 7.50 -4.06
C LEU A 45 -9.85 8.23 -4.52
N ASP A 46 -10.89 7.47 -4.87
CA ASP A 46 -12.26 7.99 -4.95
C ASP A 46 -12.79 8.29 -3.54
N THR A 47 -13.13 9.56 -3.29
CA THR A 47 -13.59 10.06 -1.99
C THR A 47 -15.07 10.43 -2.00
N THR A 48 -15.84 10.01 -3.01
CA THR A 48 -17.26 10.35 -3.19
C THR A 48 -18.11 10.01 -1.97
N ASP A 49 -17.83 8.89 -1.32
CA ASP A 49 -18.60 8.39 -0.19
C ASP A 49 -18.02 8.78 1.18
N GLY A 50 -17.01 9.66 1.22
CA GLY A 50 -16.47 10.21 2.47
C GLY A 50 -15.21 9.53 3.00
N HIS A 51 -14.56 8.66 2.22
CA HIS A 51 -13.22 8.19 2.53
C HIS A 51 -12.20 9.33 2.39
N ASP A 52 -11.14 9.29 3.20
CA ASP A 52 -10.00 10.20 3.10
C ASP A 52 -8.68 9.42 3.00
N MET A 53 -7.72 10.00 2.30
CA MET A 53 -6.37 9.45 2.12
C MET A 53 -5.32 10.39 2.70
N ARG A 54 -4.45 9.89 3.57
CA ARG A 54 -3.34 10.66 4.15
C ARG A 54 -2.04 9.89 4.00
N TYR A 55 -0.94 10.63 3.94
CA TYR A 55 0.40 10.06 3.93
C TYR A 55 1.25 10.80 4.97
N VAL A 56 1.61 10.10 6.05
CA VAL A 56 2.35 10.66 7.19
C VAL A 56 3.34 9.60 7.65
N ASP A 57 4.57 10.01 7.98
CA ASP A 57 5.62 9.12 8.49
C ASP A 57 5.88 7.88 7.61
N ASN A 58 5.86 8.07 6.28
CA ASN A 58 6.04 7.03 5.26
C ASN A 58 4.92 5.96 5.20
N LEU A 59 3.76 6.26 5.79
CA LEU A 59 2.60 5.37 5.82
C LEU A 59 1.41 6.02 5.12
N LEU A 60 0.88 5.33 4.10
CA LEU A 60 -0.42 5.61 3.50
C LEU A 60 -1.51 5.15 4.47
N ARG A 61 -2.50 6.00 4.71
CA ARG A 61 -3.70 5.68 5.48
C ARG A 61 -4.95 6.06 4.71
N ILE A 62 -5.89 5.14 4.63
CA ILE A 62 -7.24 5.38 4.12
C ILE A 62 -8.20 5.21 5.29
N SER A 63 -8.99 6.25 5.54
CA SER A 63 -9.89 6.30 6.68
C SER A 63 -11.32 6.66 6.28
N TYR A 64 -12.29 6.12 7.00
CA TYR A 64 -13.72 6.45 6.88
C TYR A 64 -14.27 6.81 8.26
N GLU A 65 -15.03 7.90 8.36
CA GLU A 65 -15.58 8.41 9.64
C GLU A 65 -14.55 8.49 10.80
N GLY A 66 -13.30 8.81 10.46
CA GLY A 66 -12.20 8.95 11.43
C GLY A 66 -11.57 7.62 11.89
N ARG A 67 -11.92 6.48 11.29
CA ARG A 67 -11.30 5.18 11.54
C ARG A 67 -10.44 4.77 10.36
N ASP A 68 -9.26 4.22 10.64
CA ASP A 68 -8.37 3.70 9.60
C ASP A 68 -8.90 2.34 9.12
N GLU A 69 -9.14 2.22 7.81
CA GLU A 69 -9.65 1.02 7.14
C GLU A 69 -8.52 0.26 6.43
N LEU A 70 -7.58 1.00 5.85
CA LEU A 70 -6.44 0.45 5.11
C LEU A 70 -5.17 1.26 5.40
N GLU A 71 -4.09 0.56 5.68
CA GLU A 71 -2.75 1.14 5.79
C GLU A 71 -1.84 0.60 4.69
N GLY A 72 -0.83 1.36 4.29
CA GLY A 72 0.02 0.99 3.17
C GLY A 72 1.44 1.54 3.24
N VAL A 73 2.41 0.71 2.85
CA VAL A 73 3.82 1.11 2.71
C VAL A 73 4.29 0.86 1.29
N ILE A 74 5.10 1.78 0.78
CA ILE A 74 5.71 1.63 -0.54
C ILE A 74 7.13 1.15 -0.37
N VAL A 75 7.49 0.17 -1.18
CA VAL A 75 8.79 -0.47 -1.17
C VAL A 75 9.39 -0.42 -2.57
N SER A 76 10.72 -0.33 -2.64
CA SER A 76 11.47 -0.48 -3.90
C SER A 76 11.17 -1.84 -4.54
N GLY A 77 11.24 -1.95 -5.86
CA GLY A 77 11.00 -3.21 -6.57
C GLY A 77 11.91 -4.37 -6.13
N GLU A 78 13.19 -4.11 -5.86
CA GLU A 78 14.12 -5.13 -5.31
C GLU A 78 13.67 -5.60 -3.92
N GLY A 79 13.34 -4.66 -3.03
CA GLY A 79 12.79 -4.97 -1.71
C GLY A 79 11.39 -5.60 -1.73
N TYR A 80 10.64 -5.43 -2.81
CA TYR A 80 9.33 -6.03 -3.00
C TYR A 80 9.45 -7.52 -3.30
N GLU A 81 10.24 -7.92 -4.30
CA GLU A 81 10.39 -9.34 -4.67
C GLU A 81 10.98 -10.19 -3.53
N ASP A 82 12.05 -9.71 -2.87
CA ASP A 82 12.66 -10.41 -1.73
C ASP A 82 11.68 -10.60 -0.55
N PHE A 83 10.79 -9.62 -0.34
CA PHE A 83 9.75 -9.69 0.69
C PHE A 83 8.62 -10.64 0.28
N LEU A 84 8.23 -10.59 -0.99
CA LEU A 84 7.20 -11.45 -1.56
C LEU A 84 7.59 -12.92 -1.50
N ASP A 85 8.82 -13.26 -1.84
CA ASP A 85 9.27 -14.65 -1.85
C ASP A 85 9.17 -15.27 -0.46
N ARG A 86 9.56 -14.53 0.59
CA ARG A 86 9.42 -14.98 1.97
C ARG A 86 7.98 -15.11 2.41
N LEU A 87 7.11 -14.16 2.04
CA LEU A 87 5.69 -14.27 2.39
C LEU A 87 5.03 -15.44 1.67
N ARG A 88 5.39 -15.70 0.41
CA ARG A 88 4.81 -16.81 -0.37
C ARG A 88 5.27 -18.19 0.11
N GLU A 89 6.36 -18.28 0.88
CA GLU A 89 6.75 -19.52 1.56
C GLU A 89 5.77 -19.90 2.68
N ASP A 90 5.26 -18.91 3.41
CA ASP A 90 4.40 -19.12 4.59
C ASP A 90 2.90 -18.94 4.28
N TYR A 91 2.56 -18.27 3.19
CA TYR A 91 1.19 -17.85 2.86
C TYR A 91 0.78 -18.18 1.42
N SER A 92 -0.48 -18.58 1.27
CA SER A 92 -1.11 -18.76 -0.05
C SER A 92 -1.90 -17.51 -0.44
N PHE A 93 -1.47 -16.86 -1.51
CA PHE A 93 -2.12 -15.68 -2.04
C PHE A 93 -3.09 -16.00 -3.18
N ARG A 94 -4.19 -15.25 -3.23
CA ARG A 94 -5.12 -15.20 -4.35
C ARG A 94 -4.82 -13.98 -5.20
N LYS A 95 -5.03 -14.09 -6.51
CA LYS A 95 -4.73 -13.02 -7.46
C LYS A 95 -6.00 -12.42 -8.03
N GLU A 96 -6.02 -11.10 -8.10
CA GLU A 96 -7.03 -10.30 -8.77
C GLU A 96 -6.35 -9.42 -9.83
N SER A 97 -7.08 -9.11 -10.90
CA SER A 97 -6.56 -8.30 -12.01
C SER A 97 -7.30 -6.97 -12.21
N GLU A 98 -8.42 -6.78 -11.54
CA GLU A 98 -9.29 -5.61 -11.66
C GLU A 98 -9.57 -5.00 -10.27
N PRO A 99 -9.62 -3.67 -10.13
CA PRO A 99 -9.36 -2.64 -11.15
C PRO A 99 -7.87 -2.45 -11.47
N PHE A 100 -6.98 -3.13 -10.73
CA PHE A 100 -5.56 -3.26 -11.01
C PHE A 100 -5.09 -4.63 -10.53
N SER A 101 -3.89 -5.07 -10.95
CA SER A 101 -3.35 -6.36 -10.51
C SER A 101 -2.90 -6.28 -9.05
N TYR A 102 -3.39 -7.19 -8.21
CA TYR A 102 -2.90 -7.39 -6.86
C TYR A 102 -3.04 -8.85 -6.43
N GLU A 103 -2.24 -9.22 -5.44
CA GLU A 103 -2.39 -10.49 -4.71
C GLU A 103 -2.87 -10.20 -3.30
N TRP A 104 -3.64 -11.10 -2.69
CA TRP A 104 -4.13 -10.94 -1.33
C TRP A 104 -4.18 -12.25 -0.57
N CYS A 105 -4.05 -12.17 0.75
CA CYS A 105 -4.31 -13.27 1.67
C CYS A 105 -5.04 -12.75 2.91
N GLU A 106 -5.73 -13.66 3.60
CA GLU A 106 -6.40 -13.38 4.86
C GLU A 106 -5.84 -14.32 5.93
N GLN A 107 -5.51 -13.77 7.10
CA GLN A 107 -5.07 -14.52 8.27
C GLN A 107 -5.71 -13.91 9.51
N ASP A 108 -6.36 -14.75 10.33
CA ASP A 108 -6.96 -14.33 11.61
C ASP A 108 -7.94 -13.13 11.50
N GLY A 109 -8.60 -12.98 10.35
CA GLY A 109 -9.55 -11.90 10.07
C GLY A 109 -8.90 -10.61 9.56
N GLU A 110 -7.57 -10.57 9.43
CA GLU A 110 -6.80 -9.48 8.83
C GLU A 110 -6.47 -9.80 7.37
N THR A 111 -6.46 -8.77 6.52
CA THR A 111 -6.18 -8.93 5.09
C THR A 111 -4.91 -8.18 4.70
N VAL A 112 -4.04 -8.84 3.95
CA VAL A 112 -2.83 -8.25 3.34
C VAL A 112 -2.97 -8.24 1.83
N PHE A 113 -2.58 -7.13 1.20
CA PHE A 113 -2.53 -6.96 -0.25
C PHE A 113 -1.11 -6.67 -0.71
N LEU A 114 -0.77 -7.24 -1.85
CA LEU A 114 0.49 -7.07 -2.54
C LEU A 114 0.18 -6.44 -3.89
N CYS A 115 0.50 -5.15 -4.02
CA CYS A 115 0.17 -4.33 -5.18
C CYS A 115 1.45 -4.01 -5.96
N PRO A 116 1.78 -4.74 -7.04
CA PRO A 116 2.86 -4.36 -7.93
C PRO A 116 2.48 -3.07 -8.67
N ILE A 117 3.02 -1.93 -8.24
CA ILE A 117 2.76 -0.64 -8.87
C ILE A 117 3.57 -0.53 -10.18
N SER A 118 4.88 -0.76 -10.09
CA SER A 118 5.82 -0.79 -11.21
C SER A 118 6.70 -2.03 -11.09
N PRO A 119 6.52 -3.06 -11.94
CA PRO A 119 7.36 -4.25 -11.89
C PRO A 119 8.85 -3.86 -11.90
N GLN A 120 9.64 -4.40 -10.98
CA GLN A 120 11.07 -4.12 -10.77
C GLN A 120 11.44 -2.74 -10.20
N ARG A 121 10.51 -1.77 -10.10
CA ARG A 121 10.81 -0.41 -9.60
C ARG A 121 10.14 -0.09 -8.28
N ALA A 122 8.87 -0.43 -8.11
CA ALA A 122 8.12 -0.14 -6.89
C ALA A 122 6.93 -1.08 -6.69
N GLY A 123 6.71 -1.47 -5.44
CA GLY A 123 5.51 -2.17 -5.01
C GLY A 123 4.90 -1.49 -3.80
N MET A 124 3.66 -1.83 -3.49
CA MET A 124 3.01 -1.39 -2.28
C MET A 124 2.41 -2.58 -1.57
N ILE A 125 2.58 -2.60 -0.25
CA ILE A 125 1.98 -3.59 0.64
C ILE A 125 0.90 -2.85 1.41
N LEU A 126 -0.33 -3.35 1.33
CA LEU A 126 -1.46 -2.81 2.08
C LEU A 126 -1.92 -3.82 3.13
N SER A 127 -2.43 -3.34 4.25
CA SER A 127 -2.99 -4.18 5.30
C SER A 127 -4.26 -3.58 5.88
N SER A 128 -5.19 -4.45 6.27
CA SER A 128 -6.42 -4.09 6.97
C SER A 128 -6.68 -5.08 8.11
N ALA A 129 -7.22 -4.57 9.21
CA ALA A 129 -7.73 -5.41 10.30
C ALA A 129 -9.10 -6.04 9.99
N SER A 130 -9.60 -5.85 8.76
CA SER A 130 -10.88 -6.36 8.29
C SER A 130 -10.69 -7.50 7.28
N PRO A 131 -11.65 -8.45 7.21
CA PRO A 131 -11.66 -9.51 6.19
C PRO A 131 -11.78 -8.96 4.77
N PHE A 132 -11.34 -9.75 3.77
CA PHE A 132 -11.21 -9.30 2.38
C PHE A 132 -12.51 -8.71 1.83
N GLU A 133 -13.64 -9.39 2.04
CA GLU A 133 -14.95 -8.96 1.53
C GLU A 133 -15.39 -7.59 2.08
N SER A 134 -14.96 -7.23 3.29
CA SER A 134 -15.28 -5.93 3.90
C SER A 134 -14.41 -4.80 3.36
N ILE A 135 -13.12 -5.07 3.12
CA ILE A 135 -12.16 -4.04 2.72
C ILE A 135 -12.03 -3.90 1.19
N ARG A 136 -12.39 -4.93 0.42
CA ARG A 136 -12.34 -4.94 -1.04
C ARG A 136 -12.96 -3.69 -1.68
N PRO A 137 -14.15 -3.20 -1.27
CA PRO A 137 -14.73 -1.98 -1.85
C PRO A 137 -13.87 -0.72 -1.65
N VAL A 138 -13.02 -0.68 -0.62
CA VAL A 138 -12.08 0.43 -0.39
C VAL A 138 -10.88 0.30 -1.32
N VAL A 139 -10.35 -0.92 -1.48
CA VAL A 139 -9.24 -1.21 -2.40
C VAL A 139 -9.64 -0.91 -3.85
N GLU A 140 -10.87 -1.24 -4.25
CA GLU A 140 -11.38 -1.00 -5.60
C GLU A 140 -11.56 0.50 -5.95
N LYS A 141 -11.48 1.40 -4.97
CA LYS A 141 -11.45 2.87 -5.19
C LYS A 141 -10.06 3.42 -5.44
N LEU A 142 -9.03 2.59 -5.28
CA LEU A 142 -7.65 2.98 -5.54
C LEU A 142 -7.31 2.84 -7.01
N SER A 143 -6.47 3.77 -7.48
CA SER A 143 -5.80 3.65 -8.77
C SER A 143 -4.37 4.16 -8.68
N PHE A 144 -3.51 3.57 -9.50
CA PHE A 144 -2.08 3.87 -9.54
C PHE A 144 -1.69 4.33 -10.95
N SER A 145 -0.80 5.30 -11.03
CA SER A 145 -0.18 5.73 -12.28
C SER A 145 1.28 6.07 -12.03
N ILE A 146 2.13 5.80 -13.01
CA ILE A 146 3.57 6.11 -12.96
C ILE A 146 3.89 7.07 -14.08
N TYR A 147 4.74 8.04 -13.79
CA TYR A 147 5.28 8.99 -14.75
C TYR A 147 6.80 8.99 -14.68
N GLU A 148 7.44 9.08 -15.85
CA GLU A 148 8.89 9.30 -16.03
C GLU A 148 9.22 10.79 -16.19
#